data_AF-A0A150NM45-F1
#
_entry.id   AF-A0A150NM45-F1
#
_cell.length_a   1.000
_cell.length_b   1.000
_cell.length_c   1.000
_cell.angle_alpha   90.00
_cell.angle_beta   90.00
_cell.angle_gamma   90.00
#
_symmetry.space_group_name_H-M   'P 1'
#
loop_
_entity.id
_entity.type
_entity.pdbx_description
1 polymer ?
#
loop_
_entity_poly.entity_id
_entity_poly.type
_entity_poly.pdbx_seq_one_letter_code
_entity_poly.pdbx_strand_id
1 'polypeptide(L)'
;MLKKENTSKEAIDTSKASENEKKKEEEIQKLKEQLTSLDSEVSESEKVVSKLKEETAVPKLDIEALRNNDLSSLKGTWRTASGKEFVINDSINESSEIYAIGYRDGQKVESTYELKVPKGQERPKSDTASFGIWPKGLMAGGAVLYAIPRGIVKSAGQYTDQSNTAEDRLVAGQSPSMFTEPENFYYRVKPDTSKLEEEEKNLAQLQAEREAIKTSLESKEKKKN
;
A
#
# COMPACT_ATOMS: atom_id res chain seq x y z
N MET A 1 -17.96 90.58 -7.09
CA MET A 1 -18.09 89.89 -5.78
C MET A 1 -19.48 89.28 -5.75
N LEU A 2 -19.77 88.01 -5.51
CA LEU A 2 -19.19 86.81 -4.89
C LEU A 2 -19.94 85.62 -5.55
N LYS A 3 -19.61 84.33 -5.48
CA LYS A 3 -18.43 83.49 -5.22
C LYS A 3 -18.95 82.08 -5.63
N LYS A 4 -18.06 81.32 -6.25
CA LYS A 4 -18.24 79.96 -6.79
C LYS A 4 -18.59 78.94 -5.70
N GLU A 5 -19.06 77.78 -6.15
CA GLU A 5 -19.04 76.44 -5.52
C GLU A 5 -20.36 75.88 -4.96
N ASN A 6 -20.89 74.86 -5.66
CA ASN A 6 -21.25 73.59 -5.03
C ASN A 6 -21.40 72.50 -6.11
N THR A 7 -20.30 71.80 -6.44
CA THR A 7 -20.32 70.67 -7.42
C THR A 7 -19.35 69.54 -7.04
N SER A 8 -18.99 69.41 -5.76
CA SER A 8 -17.94 68.46 -5.33
C SER A 8 -18.42 67.26 -4.49
N LYS A 9 -19.72 67.11 -4.21
CA LYS A 9 -20.20 65.99 -3.35
C LYS A 9 -20.66 64.74 -4.10
N GLU A 10 -21.21 64.83 -5.32
CA GLU A 10 -21.70 63.65 -6.07
C GLU A 10 -20.59 62.88 -6.83
N ALA A 11 -19.46 63.51 -7.14
CA ALA A 11 -18.34 62.85 -7.83
C ALA A 11 -17.47 61.97 -6.91
N ILE A 12 -17.56 62.15 -5.58
CA ILE A 12 -16.74 61.41 -4.59
C ILE A 12 -17.38 60.06 -4.22
N ASP A 13 -18.71 59.96 -4.25
CA ASP A 13 -19.43 58.72 -3.92
C ASP A 13 -19.44 57.71 -5.08
N THR A 14 -19.54 58.19 -6.32
CA THR A 14 -19.49 57.34 -7.53
C THR A 14 -18.08 56.81 -7.81
N SER A 15 -17.03 57.57 -7.51
CA SER A 15 -15.64 57.12 -7.68
C SER A 15 -15.23 56.05 -6.66
N LYS A 16 -15.68 56.13 -5.40
CA LYS A 16 -15.43 55.10 -4.38
C LYS A 16 -16.18 53.79 -4.63
N ALA A 17 -17.40 53.85 -5.16
CA ALA A 17 -18.17 52.66 -5.54
C ALA A 17 -17.49 51.91 -6.70
N SER A 18 -17.06 52.63 -7.73
CA SER A 18 -16.31 52.12 -8.88
C SER A 18 -14.98 51.46 -8.49
N GLU A 19 -14.24 52.05 -7.53
CA GLU A 19 -12.95 51.52 -7.07
C GLU A 19 -13.10 50.25 -6.21
N ASN A 20 -14.19 50.14 -5.45
CA ASN A 20 -14.52 48.95 -4.65
C ASN A 20 -14.97 47.76 -5.52
N GLU A 21 -15.71 48.00 -6.60
CA GLU A 21 -16.09 46.95 -7.55
C GLU A 21 -14.88 46.36 -8.26
N LYS A 22 -13.96 47.22 -8.71
CA LYS A 22 -12.73 46.78 -9.38
C LYS A 22 -11.84 45.92 -8.48
N LYS A 23 -11.63 46.33 -7.22
CA LYS A 23 -10.87 45.52 -6.23
C LYS A 23 -11.50 44.16 -5.96
N LYS A 24 -12.83 44.08 -5.94
CA LYS A 24 -13.57 42.83 -5.73
C LYS A 24 -13.44 41.88 -6.93
N GLU A 25 -13.42 42.41 -8.15
CA GLU A 25 -13.25 41.63 -9.38
C GLU A 25 -11.81 41.08 -9.51
N GLU A 26 -10.80 41.87 -9.17
CA GLU A 26 -9.39 41.43 -9.09
C GLU A 26 -9.20 40.31 -8.05
N GLU A 27 -9.86 40.40 -6.89
CA GLU A 27 -9.79 39.36 -5.85
C GLU A 27 -10.48 38.05 -6.27
N ILE A 28 -11.62 38.14 -6.96
CA ILE A 28 -12.31 36.97 -7.54
C ILE A 28 -11.43 36.30 -8.60
N GLN A 29 -10.79 37.09 -9.49
CA GLN A 29 -9.90 36.56 -10.51
C GLN A 29 -8.72 35.81 -9.88
N LYS A 30 -8.10 36.39 -8.83
CA LYS A 30 -7.02 35.75 -8.08
C LYS A 30 -7.44 34.42 -7.45
N LEU A 31 -8.64 34.35 -6.88
CA LEU A 31 -9.17 33.10 -6.30
C LEU A 31 -9.41 32.03 -7.38
N LYS A 32 -9.85 32.42 -8.59
CA LYS A 32 -10.01 31.49 -9.73
C LYS A 32 -8.67 30.93 -10.21
N GLU A 33 -7.65 31.78 -10.27
CA GLU A 33 -6.28 31.36 -10.61
C GLU A 33 -5.70 30.40 -9.56
N GLN A 34 -5.87 30.72 -8.27
CA GLN A 34 -5.46 29.83 -7.17
C GLN A 34 -6.19 28.48 -7.22
N LEU A 35 -7.49 28.48 -7.49
CA LEU A 35 -8.26 27.26 -7.61
C LEU A 35 -7.76 26.39 -8.77
N THR A 36 -7.42 27.01 -9.91
CA THR A 36 -6.88 26.30 -11.08
C THR A 36 -5.50 25.70 -10.79
N SER A 37 -4.63 26.40 -10.05
CA SER A 37 -3.34 25.87 -9.60
C SER A 37 -3.53 24.66 -8.69
N LEU A 38 -4.39 24.78 -7.67
CA LEU A 38 -4.68 23.70 -6.73
C LEU A 38 -5.33 22.49 -7.41
N ASP A 39 -6.20 22.69 -8.40
CA ASP A 39 -6.77 21.60 -9.20
C ASP A 39 -5.67 20.77 -9.88
N SER A 40 -4.62 21.44 -10.40
CA SER A 40 -3.47 20.76 -11.00
C SER A 40 -2.65 20.00 -9.96
N GLU A 41 -2.34 20.66 -8.83
CA GLU A 41 -1.54 20.06 -7.74
C GLU A 41 -2.23 18.85 -7.10
N VAL A 42 -3.55 18.94 -6.89
CA VAL A 42 -4.38 17.81 -6.41
C VAL A 42 -4.31 16.64 -7.40
N SER A 43 -4.46 16.90 -8.70
CA SER A 43 -4.40 15.84 -9.72
C SER A 43 -3.03 15.14 -9.79
N GLU A 44 -1.95 15.90 -9.60
CA GLU A 44 -0.60 15.33 -9.53
C GLU A 44 -0.39 14.51 -8.26
N SER A 45 -0.79 15.04 -7.10
CA SER A 45 -0.68 14.34 -5.82
C SER A 45 -1.52 13.04 -5.79
N GLU A 46 -2.73 13.05 -6.37
CA GLU A 46 -3.57 11.85 -6.52
C GLU A 46 -2.88 10.74 -7.31
N LYS A 47 -2.15 11.09 -8.38
CA LYS A 47 -1.38 10.12 -9.18
C LYS A 47 -0.23 9.53 -8.37
N VAL A 48 0.47 10.35 -7.59
CA VAL A 48 1.56 9.88 -6.71
C VAL A 48 1.02 8.95 -5.63
N VAL A 49 -0.05 9.33 -4.94
CA VAL A 49 -0.72 8.49 -3.93
C VAL A 49 -1.18 7.17 -4.53
N SER A 50 -1.81 7.20 -5.71
CA SER A 50 -2.27 5.98 -6.39
C SER A 50 -1.12 5.01 -6.69
N LYS A 51 -0.01 5.54 -7.22
CA LYS A 51 1.20 4.74 -7.48
C LYS A 51 1.80 4.14 -6.20
N LEU A 52 1.90 4.94 -5.14
CA LEU A 52 2.41 4.46 -3.84
C LEU A 52 1.50 3.41 -3.21
N LYS A 53 0.18 3.50 -3.40
CA LYS A 53 -0.76 2.44 -2.96
C LYS A 53 -0.54 1.13 -3.68
N GLU A 54 -0.21 1.16 -4.97
CA GLU A 54 0.13 -0.03 -5.74
C GLU A 54 1.46 -0.63 -5.26
N GLU A 55 2.50 0.20 -5.07
CA GLU A 55 3.83 -0.24 -4.63
C GLU A 55 3.83 -0.78 -3.19
N THR A 56 2.96 -0.26 -2.32
CA THR A 56 2.84 -0.68 -0.91
C THR A 56 1.73 -1.72 -0.69
N ALA A 57 1.05 -2.15 -1.75
CA ALA A 57 0.04 -3.19 -1.64
C ALA A 57 0.67 -4.52 -1.22
N VAL A 58 0.12 -5.13 -0.18
CA VAL A 58 0.47 -6.50 0.22
C VAL A 58 -0.44 -7.48 -0.52
N PRO A 59 0.07 -8.27 -1.48
CA PRO A 59 -0.75 -9.24 -2.18
C PRO A 59 -1.21 -10.34 -1.23
N LYS A 60 -2.49 -10.70 -1.35
CA LYS A 60 -3.05 -11.87 -0.67
C LYS A 60 -2.56 -13.16 -1.33
N LEU A 61 -2.47 -14.24 -0.56
CA LEU A 61 -2.22 -15.56 -1.12
C LEU A 61 -3.37 -15.97 -2.05
N ASP A 62 -3.02 -16.37 -3.27
CA ASP A 62 -3.94 -16.94 -4.24
C ASP A 62 -3.75 -18.46 -4.28
N ILE A 63 -4.56 -19.17 -3.49
CA ILE A 63 -4.42 -20.62 -3.31
C ILE A 63 -4.72 -21.39 -4.61
N GLU A 64 -5.63 -20.89 -5.45
CA GLU A 64 -5.95 -21.52 -6.74
C GLU A 64 -4.76 -21.38 -7.69
N ALA A 65 -4.19 -20.18 -7.83
CA ALA A 65 -2.98 -19.94 -8.60
C ALA A 65 -1.81 -20.82 -8.12
N LEU A 66 -1.60 -20.87 -6.79
CA LEU A 66 -0.55 -21.68 -6.17
C LEU A 66 -0.70 -23.17 -6.42
N ARG A 67 -1.93 -23.68 -6.48
CA ARG A 67 -2.21 -25.07 -6.86
C ARG A 67 -1.89 -25.33 -8.34
N ASN A 68 -2.08 -24.33 -9.19
CA ASN A 68 -1.77 -24.35 -10.62
C ASN A 68 -0.33 -23.96 -10.96
N ASN A 69 0.55 -23.89 -9.95
CA ASN A 69 1.97 -23.55 -10.06
C ASN A 69 2.25 -22.11 -10.49
N ASP A 70 1.24 -21.25 -10.44
CA ASP A 70 1.48 -19.82 -10.43
C ASP A 70 1.81 -19.40 -9.00
N LEU A 71 3.08 -19.11 -8.81
CA LEU A 71 3.69 -18.82 -7.52
C LEU A 71 3.77 -17.32 -7.24
N SER A 72 3.21 -16.48 -8.11
CA SER A 72 3.32 -15.01 -8.04
C SER A 72 2.85 -14.44 -6.71
N SER A 73 1.82 -15.04 -6.10
CA SER A 73 1.29 -14.59 -4.81
C SER A 73 2.22 -14.86 -3.61
N LEU A 74 3.27 -15.69 -3.75
CA LEU A 74 4.30 -15.90 -2.73
C LEU A 74 5.36 -14.80 -2.72
N LYS A 75 5.49 -14.01 -3.78
CA LYS A 75 6.54 -12.99 -3.94
C LYS A 75 6.63 -12.06 -2.74
N GLY A 76 7.82 -11.87 -2.22
CA GLY A 76 8.10 -10.92 -1.14
C GLY A 76 8.99 -11.53 -0.07
N THR A 77 9.21 -10.74 0.98
CA THR A 77 9.92 -11.23 2.16
C THR A 77 8.91 -11.71 3.18
N TRP A 78 9.11 -12.92 3.70
CA TRP A 78 8.35 -13.52 4.78
C TRP A 78 9.27 -13.69 5.97
N ARG A 79 8.84 -13.31 7.17
CA ARG A 79 9.69 -13.28 8.36
C ARG A 79 8.99 -13.90 9.57
N THR A 80 9.72 -14.70 10.31
CA THR A 80 9.30 -15.24 11.63
C THR A 80 9.48 -14.19 12.73
N ALA A 81 8.85 -14.39 13.89
CA ALA A 81 9.07 -13.53 15.06
C ALA A 81 10.56 -13.50 15.50
N SER A 82 11.30 -14.58 15.27
CA SER A 82 12.73 -14.67 15.58
C SER A 82 13.64 -14.08 14.51
N GLY A 83 13.10 -13.47 13.45
CA GLY A 83 13.88 -12.81 12.40
C GLY A 83 14.40 -13.73 11.28
N LYS A 84 14.04 -15.03 11.25
CA LYS A 84 14.31 -15.87 10.06
C LYS A 84 13.47 -15.40 8.89
N GLU A 85 14.04 -15.37 7.69
CA GLU A 85 13.39 -14.88 6.49
C GLU A 85 13.36 -15.90 5.36
N PHE A 86 12.28 -15.87 4.58
CA PHE A 86 12.23 -16.35 3.21
C PHE A 86 12.03 -15.17 2.28
N VAL A 87 12.99 -14.96 1.38
CA VAL A 87 12.94 -13.98 0.31
C VAL A 87 12.58 -14.71 -0.97
N ILE A 88 11.40 -14.39 -1.50
CA ILE A 88 10.82 -15.02 -2.67
C ILE A 88 10.71 -13.97 -3.79
N ASN A 89 11.48 -14.16 -4.86
CA ASN A 89 11.60 -13.19 -5.95
C ASN A 89 10.81 -13.59 -7.21
N ASP A 90 10.71 -12.66 -8.18
CA ASP A 90 9.95 -12.82 -9.43
C ASP A 90 10.40 -14.00 -10.31
N SER A 91 11.63 -14.47 -10.16
CA SER A 91 12.21 -15.57 -10.95
C SER A 91 11.66 -16.94 -10.60
N ILE A 92 10.67 -17.03 -9.71
CA ILE A 92 10.10 -18.28 -9.25
C ILE A 92 9.49 -19.11 -10.40
N ASN A 93 9.10 -18.46 -11.50
CA ASN A 93 8.59 -19.10 -12.72
C ASN A 93 9.69 -19.77 -13.57
N GLU A 94 10.97 -19.40 -13.37
CA GLU A 94 12.11 -19.94 -14.13
C GLU A 94 13.02 -20.83 -13.28
N SER A 95 13.22 -20.49 -12.00
CA SER A 95 14.12 -21.24 -11.11
C SER A 95 13.43 -21.86 -9.88
N SER A 96 12.23 -21.37 -9.52
CA SER A 96 11.52 -21.81 -8.31
C SER A 96 12.37 -21.74 -7.03
N GLU A 97 13.27 -20.75 -6.93
CA GLU A 97 14.21 -20.62 -5.82
C GLU A 97 13.67 -19.72 -4.69
N ILE A 98 13.86 -20.18 -3.46
CA ILE A 98 13.62 -19.42 -2.23
C ILE A 98 14.96 -19.16 -1.57
N TYR A 99 15.29 -17.89 -1.35
CA TYR A 99 16.45 -17.52 -0.56
C TYR A 99 16.05 -17.40 0.91
N ALA A 100 16.71 -18.18 1.77
CA ALA A 100 16.43 -18.23 3.19
C ALA A 100 17.57 -17.58 3.97
N ILE A 101 17.19 -16.74 4.93
CA ILE A 101 18.09 -16.18 5.93
C ILE A 101 17.68 -16.73 7.29
N GLY A 102 18.63 -17.30 8.01
CA GLY A 102 18.46 -17.76 9.38
C GLY A 102 19.61 -17.29 10.27
N TYR A 103 19.57 -17.71 11.53
CA TYR A 103 20.62 -17.43 12.50
C TYR A 103 21.01 -18.72 13.22
N ARG A 104 22.32 -18.96 13.34
CA ARG A 104 22.90 -20.07 14.10
C ARG A 104 23.99 -19.51 15.00
N ASP A 105 23.87 -19.73 16.31
CA ASP A 105 24.81 -19.21 17.31
C ASP A 105 25.04 -17.68 17.20
N GLY A 106 23.96 -16.95 16.87
CA GLY A 106 23.98 -15.49 16.66
C GLY A 106 24.55 -15.03 15.31
N GLN A 107 25.07 -15.94 14.49
CA GLN A 107 25.60 -15.62 13.15
C GLN A 107 24.54 -15.82 12.07
N LYS A 108 24.48 -14.89 11.12
CA LYS A 108 23.61 -14.98 9.94
C LYS A 108 24.05 -16.16 9.08
N VAL A 109 23.10 -17.03 8.72
CA VAL A 109 23.30 -18.15 7.80
C VAL A 109 22.35 -17.95 6.63
N GLU A 110 22.88 -18.09 5.42
CA GLU A 110 22.14 -17.91 4.18
C GLU A 110 22.07 -19.24 3.44
N SER A 111 20.94 -19.54 2.82
CA SER A 111 20.71 -20.81 2.11
C SER A 111 19.73 -20.61 0.96
N THR A 112 19.91 -21.34 -0.12
CA THR A 112 18.95 -21.34 -1.23
C THR A 112 18.22 -22.66 -1.26
N TYR A 113 16.90 -22.61 -1.42
CA TYR A 113 16.02 -23.77 -1.55
C TYR A 113 15.36 -23.78 -2.92
N GLU A 114 15.19 -24.95 -3.50
CA GLU A 114 14.36 -25.17 -4.68
C GLU A 114 12.97 -25.63 -4.25
N LEU A 115 11.96 -24.93 -4.73
CA LEU A 115 10.56 -25.31 -4.58
C LEU A 115 10.24 -26.36 -5.65
N LYS A 116 10.05 -27.62 -5.23
CA LYS A 116 9.56 -28.66 -6.16
C LYS A 116 8.07 -28.81 -6.02
N VAL A 117 7.43 -28.57 -7.15
CA VAL A 117 6.04 -28.89 -7.39
C VAL A 117 5.93 -30.37 -7.79
N PRO A 118 5.03 -31.16 -7.19
CA PRO A 118 4.69 -32.49 -7.71
C PRO A 118 4.16 -32.38 -9.14
N LYS A 119 4.88 -32.93 -10.13
CA LYS A 119 4.46 -32.94 -11.54
C LYS A 119 3.37 -33.99 -11.76
N GLY A 120 2.28 -33.63 -12.44
CA GLY A 120 1.30 -34.59 -12.98
C GLY A 120 0.30 -35.17 -11.98
N GLN A 121 0.23 -34.64 -10.75
CA GLN A 121 -0.84 -34.96 -9.80
C GLN A 121 -1.78 -33.77 -9.64
N GLU A 122 -3.07 -34.02 -9.82
CA GLU A 122 -4.11 -33.06 -9.43
C GLU A 122 -3.99 -32.83 -7.93
N ARG A 123 -3.74 -31.57 -7.54
CA ARG A 123 -3.63 -31.24 -6.12
C ARG A 123 -5.02 -31.33 -5.50
N PRO A 124 -5.17 -31.92 -4.29
CA PRO A 124 -6.44 -31.92 -3.60
C PRO A 124 -6.97 -30.50 -3.49
N LYS A 125 -8.26 -30.31 -3.78
CA LYS A 125 -8.92 -29.04 -3.54
C LYS A 125 -8.89 -28.77 -2.04
N SER A 126 -8.09 -27.80 -1.64
CA SER A 126 -7.79 -27.46 -0.25
C SER A 126 -7.73 -25.95 -0.11
N ASP A 127 -8.10 -25.47 1.07
CA ASP A 127 -8.01 -24.04 1.44
C ASP A 127 -6.57 -23.59 1.68
N THR A 128 -5.59 -24.50 1.53
CA THR A 128 -4.15 -24.23 1.62
C THR A 128 -3.41 -24.81 0.42
N ALA A 129 -2.24 -24.26 0.10
CA ALA A 129 -1.30 -24.85 -0.85
C ALA A 129 -0.07 -25.41 -0.13
N SER A 130 0.55 -26.44 -0.70
CA SER A 130 1.80 -27.01 -0.17
C SER A 130 2.76 -27.35 -1.29
N PHE A 131 4.05 -27.24 -0.99
CA PHE A 131 5.16 -27.48 -1.92
C PHE A 131 6.25 -28.22 -1.18
N GLY A 132 7.02 -29.04 -1.88
CA GLY A 132 8.27 -29.50 -1.28
C GLY A 132 9.35 -28.45 -1.48
N ILE A 133 10.22 -28.28 -0.50
CA ILE A 133 11.41 -27.43 -0.56
C ILE A 133 12.65 -28.30 -0.34
N TRP A 134 13.70 -28.08 -1.13
CA TRP A 134 14.98 -28.78 -1.01
C TRP A 134 16.13 -27.80 -0.97
N PRO A 135 17.11 -27.93 -0.08
CA PRO A 135 18.33 -27.15 -0.16
C PRO A 135 19.00 -27.37 -1.52
N LYS A 136 19.34 -26.29 -2.21
CA LYS A 136 19.98 -26.33 -3.51
C LYS A 136 21.35 -26.99 -3.39
N GLY A 137 21.65 -27.94 -4.28
CA GLY A 137 22.91 -28.68 -4.30
C GLY A 137 23.03 -29.82 -3.28
N LEU A 138 21.99 -30.10 -2.48
CA LEU A 138 21.98 -31.25 -1.56
C LEU A 138 21.01 -32.35 -2.04
N MET A 139 21.46 -33.61 -2.00
CA MET A 139 20.66 -34.77 -2.41
C MET A 139 19.61 -35.20 -1.37
N ALA A 140 19.73 -34.77 -0.11
CA ALA A 140 18.85 -35.13 1.00
C ALA A 140 18.49 -33.91 1.86
N GLY A 141 17.37 -33.99 2.59
CA GLY A 141 16.92 -32.93 3.51
C GLY A 141 15.75 -32.08 3.01
N GLY A 142 14.86 -32.63 2.17
CA GLY A 142 13.65 -31.93 1.77
C GLY A 142 12.68 -31.69 2.93
N ALA A 143 11.88 -30.64 2.84
CA ALA A 143 10.80 -30.30 3.76
C ALA A 143 9.53 -29.91 2.98
N VAL A 144 8.40 -29.72 3.67
CA VAL A 144 7.18 -29.20 3.07
C VAL A 144 7.00 -27.75 3.49
N LEU A 145 6.79 -26.86 2.52
CA LEU A 145 6.34 -25.49 2.72
C LEU A 145 4.82 -25.43 2.53
N TYR A 146 4.10 -24.97 3.53
CA TYR A 146 2.67 -24.67 3.44
C TYR A 146 2.46 -23.17 3.26
N ALA A 147 1.56 -22.81 2.35
CA ALA A 147 0.98 -21.49 2.22
C ALA A 147 -0.45 -21.52 2.72
N ILE A 148 -0.71 -20.78 3.79
CA ILE A 148 -1.98 -20.80 4.53
C ILE A 148 -2.55 -19.37 4.50
N PRO A 149 -3.70 -19.15 3.86
CA PRO A 149 -4.29 -17.83 3.81
C PRO A 149 -4.92 -17.46 5.16
N ARG A 150 -5.12 -16.16 5.38
CA ARG A 150 -5.83 -15.64 6.56
C ARG A 150 -7.19 -16.31 6.73
N GLY A 151 -7.63 -16.46 7.98
CA GLY A 151 -8.92 -17.03 8.36
C GLY A 151 -9.01 -18.55 8.29
N ILE A 152 -8.03 -19.23 7.68
CA ILE A 152 -7.96 -20.69 7.66
C ILE A 152 -7.23 -21.18 8.91
N VAL A 153 -7.60 -22.33 9.46
CA VAL A 153 -6.86 -23.04 10.53
C VAL A 153 -6.40 -24.38 9.96
N LYS A 154 -5.09 -24.58 9.81
CA LYS A 154 -4.56 -25.86 9.31
C LYS A 154 -4.47 -26.87 10.45
N SER A 155 -4.93 -28.10 10.22
CA SER A 155 -4.74 -29.20 11.16
C SER A 155 -4.25 -30.48 10.45
N ALA A 156 -3.58 -31.35 11.20
CA ALA A 156 -3.15 -32.67 10.79
C ALA A 156 -3.09 -33.58 12.02
N GLY A 157 -4.14 -34.38 12.25
CA GLY A 157 -4.27 -35.16 13.48
C GLY A 157 -4.37 -34.24 14.70
N GLN A 158 -3.51 -34.46 15.69
CA GLN A 158 -3.43 -33.66 16.92
C GLN A 158 -2.72 -32.30 16.74
N TYR A 159 -2.08 -32.07 15.59
CA TYR A 159 -1.33 -30.85 15.32
C TYR A 159 -2.26 -29.83 14.68
N THR A 160 -2.59 -28.78 15.43
CA THR A 160 -3.43 -27.67 14.98
C THR A 160 -2.62 -26.39 14.98
N ASP A 161 -2.79 -25.62 13.93
CA ASP A 161 -2.20 -24.31 13.73
C ASP A 161 -2.49 -23.35 14.91
N GLN A 162 -1.42 -22.97 15.63
CA GLN A 162 -1.46 -22.05 16.78
C GLN A 162 -1.05 -20.61 16.42
N SER A 163 -0.87 -20.31 15.14
CA SER A 163 -0.35 -19.03 14.68
C SER A 163 -1.44 -17.93 14.67
N ASN A 164 -1.02 -16.68 14.39
CA ASN A 164 -1.96 -15.60 14.10
C ASN A 164 -2.70 -15.86 12.78
N THR A 165 -3.99 -16.21 12.88
CA THR A 165 -4.83 -16.52 11.72
C THR A 165 -5.38 -15.30 11.00
N ALA A 166 -5.20 -14.08 11.54
CA ALA A 166 -5.64 -12.85 10.86
C ALA A 166 -4.78 -12.49 9.65
N GLU A 167 -3.59 -13.09 9.53
CA GLU A 167 -2.65 -12.84 8.44
C GLU A 167 -2.41 -14.10 7.60
N ASP A 168 -1.99 -13.86 6.35
CA ASP A 168 -1.46 -14.92 5.50
C ASP A 168 -0.11 -15.37 6.08
N ARG A 169 0.17 -16.67 6.00
CA ARG A 169 1.36 -17.24 6.63
C ARG A 169 1.97 -18.36 5.82
N LEU A 170 3.29 -18.49 5.96
CA LEU A 170 4.03 -19.66 5.52
C LEU A 170 4.54 -20.44 6.72
N VAL A 171 4.64 -21.76 6.59
CA VAL A 171 5.32 -22.61 7.56
C VAL A 171 6.03 -23.73 6.83
N ALA A 172 7.26 -24.04 7.25
CA ALA A 172 8.11 -25.03 6.61
C ALA A 172 8.63 -26.06 7.62
N GLY A 173 8.60 -27.33 7.24
CA GLY A 173 9.08 -28.40 8.12
C GLY A 173 8.86 -29.80 7.55
N GLN A 174 9.43 -30.79 8.23
CA GLN A 174 9.38 -32.20 7.83
C GLN A 174 8.25 -32.98 8.53
N SER A 175 7.65 -32.39 9.57
CA SER A 175 6.63 -33.02 10.41
C SER A 175 5.48 -32.05 10.66
N PRO A 176 4.22 -32.53 10.77
CA PRO A 176 3.07 -31.68 11.11
C PRO A 176 3.19 -30.93 12.44
N SER A 177 4.10 -31.33 13.33
CA SER A 177 4.41 -30.59 14.58
C SER A 177 4.78 -29.12 14.35
N MET A 178 5.27 -28.75 13.16
CA MET A 178 5.54 -27.37 12.79
C MET A 178 4.32 -26.44 12.92
N PHE A 179 3.09 -26.97 12.90
CA PHE A 179 1.87 -26.17 13.08
C PHE A 179 1.65 -25.69 14.53
N THR A 180 2.30 -26.34 15.51
CA THR A 180 2.00 -26.11 16.94
C THR A 180 2.84 -25.01 17.59
N GLU A 181 3.89 -24.54 16.92
CA GLU A 181 4.83 -23.53 17.40
C GLU A 181 4.63 -22.24 16.58
N PRO A 182 3.98 -21.21 17.14
CA PRO A 182 3.71 -19.95 16.44
C PRO A 182 4.97 -19.26 15.88
N GLU A 183 6.12 -19.46 16.53
CA GLU A 183 7.43 -18.95 16.14
C GLU A 183 7.95 -19.52 14.81
N ASN A 184 7.43 -20.67 14.36
CA ASN A 184 7.81 -21.30 13.09
C ASN A 184 7.07 -20.70 11.89
N PHE A 185 6.07 -19.86 12.13
CA PHE A 185 5.30 -19.23 11.07
C PHE A 185 5.95 -17.95 10.60
N TYR A 186 6.04 -17.82 9.28
CA TYR A 186 6.53 -16.65 8.60
C TYR A 186 5.36 -15.80 8.15
N TYR A 187 5.43 -14.51 8.45
CA TYR A 187 4.45 -13.51 8.03
C TYR A 187 5.06 -12.59 6.99
N ARG A 188 4.24 -12.10 6.06
CA ARG A 188 4.76 -11.20 5.04
C ARG A 188 5.24 -9.91 5.67
N VAL A 189 6.46 -9.50 5.36
CA VAL A 189 6.99 -8.20 5.75
C VAL A 189 6.19 -7.13 5.02
N LYS A 190 5.55 -6.25 5.79
CA LYS A 190 4.79 -5.13 5.24
C LYS A 190 5.76 -4.12 4.63
N PRO A 191 5.48 -3.59 3.43
CA PRO A 191 6.31 -2.54 2.84
C PRO A 191 6.26 -1.28 3.71
N ASP A 192 7.25 -0.42 3.56
CA ASP A 192 7.28 0.87 4.22
C ASP A 192 6.19 1.79 3.64
N THR A 193 5.22 2.17 4.47
CA THR A 193 4.10 3.06 4.10
C THR A 193 4.36 4.52 4.44
N SER A 194 5.51 4.87 5.03
CA SER A 194 5.77 6.22 5.54
C SER A 194 5.58 7.30 4.49
N LYS A 195 6.08 7.07 3.27
CA LYS A 195 5.90 8.00 2.14
C LYS A 195 4.45 8.09 1.66
N LEU A 196 3.74 6.97 1.64
CA LEU A 196 2.31 6.96 1.29
C LEU A 196 1.51 7.78 2.29
N GLU A 197 1.76 7.59 3.59
CA GLU A 197 1.08 8.31 4.66
C GLU A 197 1.38 9.82 4.63
N GLU A 198 2.59 10.22 4.25
CA GLU A 198 2.96 11.62 4.07
C GLU A 198 2.22 12.25 2.87
N GLU A 199 2.22 11.59 1.72
CA GLU A 199 1.55 12.09 0.51
C GLU A 199 0.02 12.11 0.67
N GLU A 200 -0.58 11.14 1.39
CA GLU A 200 -2.01 11.18 1.71
C GLU A 200 -2.38 12.36 2.59
N LYS A 201 -1.52 12.76 3.53
CA LYS A 201 -1.71 13.97 4.35
C LYS A 201 -1.59 15.23 3.50
N ASN A 202 -0.60 15.29 2.62
CA ASN A 202 -0.42 16.41 1.69
C ASN A 202 -1.64 16.57 0.76
N LEU A 203 -2.10 15.48 0.15
CA LEU A 203 -3.30 15.47 -0.68
C LEU A 203 -4.53 15.94 0.10
N ALA A 204 -4.74 15.46 1.32
CA ALA A 204 -5.85 15.89 2.16
C ALA A 204 -5.79 17.39 2.49
N GLN A 205 -4.58 17.94 2.71
CA GLN A 205 -4.38 19.37 2.90
C GLN A 205 -4.74 20.17 1.65
N LEU A 206 -4.22 19.78 0.47
CA LEU A 206 -4.52 20.44 -0.80
C LEU A 206 -6.03 20.43 -1.11
N GLN A 207 -6.71 19.32 -0.85
CA GLN A 207 -8.15 19.20 -1.01
C GLN A 207 -8.92 20.12 -0.04
N ALA A 208 -8.46 20.24 1.21
CA ALA A 208 -9.07 21.16 2.18
C ALA A 208 -8.88 22.64 1.79
N GLU A 209 -7.68 23.01 1.33
CA GLU A 209 -7.39 24.37 0.84
C GLU A 209 -8.22 24.73 -0.40
N ARG A 210 -8.34 23.78 -1.33
CA ARG A 210 -9.19 23.90 -2.52
C ARG A 210 -10.66 24.18 -2.16
N GLU A 211 -11.24 23.39 -1.25
CA GLU A 211 -12.63 23.59 -0.83
C GLU A 211 -12.82 24.89 -0.04
N ALA A 212 -11.82 25.34 0.74
CA ALA A 212 -11.85 26.64 1.41
C ALA A 212 -11.85 27.81 0.40
N ILE A 213 -11.00 27.76 -0.63
CA ILE A 213 -10.95 28.77 -1.70
C ILE A 213 -12.25 28.79 -2.49
N LYS A 214 -12.76 27.60 -2.86
CA LYS A 214 -14.05 27.47 -3.55
C LYS A 214 -15.20 28.08 -2.74
N THR A 215 -15.27 27.78 -1.44
CA THR A 215 -16.29 28.37 -0.54
C THR A 215 -16.15 29.89 -0.44
N SER A 216 -14.93 30.41 -0.38
CA SER A 216 -14.65 31.85 -0.39
C SER A 216 -15.10 32.52 -1.70
N LEU A 217 -14.83 31.87 -2.84
CA LEU A 217 -15.26 32.30 -4.17
C LEU A 217 -16.80 32.38 -4.24
N GLU A 218 -17.50 31.30 -3.87
CA GLU A 218 -18.97 31.24 -3.88
C GLU A 218 -19.60 32.32 -2.99
N SER A 219 -19.02 32.60 -1.82
CA SER A 219 -19.47 33.66 -0.91
C SER A 219 -19.32 35.06 -1.52
N LYS A 220 -18.22 35.31 -2.24
CA LYS A 220 -17.96 36.60 -2.90
C LYS A 220 -18.80 36.80 -4.16
N GLU A 221 -19.08 35.74 -4.91
CA GLU A 221 -19.97 35.77 -6.07
C GLU A 221 -21.44 35.95 -5.65
N LYS A 222 -21.90 35.33 -4.54
CA LYS A 222 -23.26 35.55 -4.00
C LYS A 222 -23.50 36.99 -3.51
N LYS A 223 -22.48 37.66 -2.98
CA LYS A 223 -22.53 39.10 -2.63
C LYS A 223 -22.54 40.03 -3.87
N LYS A 224 -22.60 39.50 -5.09
CA LYS A 224 -22.71 40.28 -6.35
C LYS A 224 -24.18 40.47 -6.79
N ASN A 225 -25.12 39.72 -6.19
CA ASN A 225 -26.58 39.87 -6.34
C ASN A 225 -27.18 40.55 -5.10
#